data_AF-M5G914-F1
#
_entry.id   AF-M5G914-F1
#
_cell.length_a   1.000
_cell.length_b   1.000
_cell.length_c   1.000
_cell.angle_alpha   90.00
_cell.angle_beta   90.00
_cell.angle_gamma   90.00
#
_symmetry.space_group_name_H-M   'P 1'
#
loop_
_entity.id
_entity.type
_entity.pdbx_description
1 polymer ?
#
loop_
_entity_poly.entity_id
_entity_poly.type
_entity_poly.pdbx_seq_one_letter_code
_entity_poly.pdbx_strand_id
1 'polypeptide(L)' 'SKWPKVVPAVFWAQQICIHSATGMSPFYMTLGIHPLLLMDIIEATWLAPPLDQLLSHADLVAFCTQQLLKRPEDL' A
#
# COMPACT_ATOMS: atom_id res chain seq x y z
N SER A 1 22.59 -2.99 2.92
CA SER A 1 21.19 -2.99 3.38
C SER A 1 20.49 -1.73 2.87
N LYS A 2 19.41 -1.84 2.08
CA LYS A 2 18.68 -0.67 1.51
C LYS A 2 17.49 -0.20 2.38
N TRP A 3 17.29 -0.84 3.54
CA TRP A 3 16.12 -0.65 4.39
C TRP A 3 15.81 0.83 4.76
N PRO A 4 16.79 1.72 5.04
CA PRO A 4 16.46 3.10 5.41
C PRO A 4 15.76 3.88 4.29
N LYS A 5 15.95 3.47 3.02
CA LYS A 5 15.32 4.08 1.85
C LYS A 5 13.86 3.68 1.68
N VAL A 6 13.45 2.52 2.20
CA VAL A 6 12.09 1.98 2.03
C VAL A 6 11.21 2.15 3.27
N VAL A 7 11.80 2.37 4.44
CA VAL A 7 11.07 2.59 5.71
C VAL A 7 9.97 3.65 5.61
N PRO A 8 10.19 4.84 5.02
CA PRO A 8 9.12 5.83 4.89
C PRO A 8 7.92 5.30 4.09
N ALA A 9 8.17 4.54 3.01
CA ALA A 9 7.11 3.95 2.21
C ALA A 9 6.38 2.83 2.96
N VAL A 10 7.08 2.03 3.77
CA VAL A 10 6.46 1.00 4.62
C VAL A 10 5.52 1.62 5.65
N PHE A 11 5.95 2.69 6.35
CA PHE A 11 5.08 3.37 7.30
C PHE A 11 3.86 3.99 6.64
N TRP A 12 4.03 4.56 5.45
CA TRP A 12 2.91 5.07 4.68
C TRP A 12 1.95 3.95 4.28
N ALA A 13 2.45 2.84 3.75
CA ALA A 13 1.67 1.64 3.44
C ALA A 13 0.85 1.19 4.65
N GLN A 14 1.47 1.03 5.82
CA GLN A 14 0.75 0.62 7.04
C GLN A 14 -0.43 1.53 7.42
N GLN A 15 -0.39 2.82 7.08
CA GLN A 15 -1.47 3.76 7.38
C GLN A 15 -2.63 3.65 6.38
N ILE A 16 -2.33 3.43 5.10
CA ILE A 16 -3.33 3.43 4.02
C ILE A 16 -3.94 2.04 3.75
N CYS A 17 -3.20 0.97 4.04
CA CYS A 17 -3.65 -0.39 3.81
C CYS A 17 -4.71 -0.79 4.84
N ILE A 18 -5.66 -1.63 4.42
CA ILE A 18 -6.74 -2.11 5.29
C ILE A 18 -6.18 -3.05 6.34
N HIS A 19 -6.59 -2.84 7.60
CA HIS A 19 -6.27 -3.73 8.70
C HIS A 19 -7.29 -4.87 8.78
N SER A 20 -6.83 -6.13 8.90
CA SER A 20 -7.70 -7.31 8.84
C SER A 20 -8.74 -7.38 9.96
N ALA A 21 -8.43 -6.85 11.15
CA ALA A 21 -9.35 -6.89 12.28
C ALA A 21 -10.51 -5.88 12.18
N THR A 22 -10.31 -4.76 11.47
CA THR A 22 -11.30 -3.67 11.39
C THR A 22 -11.92 -3.56 10.00
N GLY A 23 -11.31 -4.16 8.97
CA GLY A 23 -11.71 -3.97 7.58
C GLY A 23 -11.50 -2.55 7.07
N MET A 24 -10.81 -1.68 7.83
CA MET A 24 -10.56 -0.29 7.48
C MET A 24 -9.08 0.08 7.63
N SER A 25 -8.64 1.12 6.93
CA SER A 25 -7.29 1.63 7.06
C SER A 25 -7.13 2.51 8.31
N PRO A 26 -5.99 2.46 9.01
CA PRO A 26 -5.72 3.36 10.13
C PRO A 26 -5.88 4.85 9.79
N PHE A 27 -5.52 5.24 8.57
CA PHE A 27 -5.72 6.60 8.07
C PHE A 27 -7.20 7.00 8.06
N TYR A 28 -8.07 6.13 7.53
CA TYR A 28 -9.51 6.37 7.52
C TYR A 28 -10.08 6.44 8.94
N MET A 29 -9.65 5.55 9.84
CA MET A 29 -10.10 5.58 11.24
C MET A 29 -9.69 6.85 11.98
N THR A 30 -8.56 7.46 11.59
CA THR A 30 -8.02 8.66 12.23
C THR A 30 -8.66 9.94 11.68
N LEU A 31 -8.82 10.02 10.35
CA LEU A 31 -9.22 11.26 9.66
C LEU A 31 -10.64 11.23 9.11
N GLY A 32 -11.31 10.07 9.10
CA GLY A 32 -12.65 9.88 8.53
C GLY A 32 -12.73 10.01 7.02
N ILE A 33 -11.60 10.14 6.33
CA ILE A 33 -11.50 10.31 4.88
C ILE A 33 -10.75 9.13 4.27
N HIS A 34 -11.22 8.66 3.11
CA HIS A 34 -10.51 7.61 2.38
C HIS A 34 -9.20 8.19 1.82
N PRO A 35 -8.06 7.51 2.04
CA PRO A 35 -6.80 7.98 1.47
C PRO A 35 -6.91 7.92 -0.05
N LEU A 36 -6.80 9.06 -0.72
CA LEU A 36 -6.61 9.11 -2.17
C LEU A 36 -5.20 8.64 -2.46
N LEU A 37 -5.06 7.41 -2.97
CA LEU A 37 -3.77 6.90 -3.38
C LEU A 37 -3.38 7.57 -4.69
N LEU A 38 -2.08 7.83 -4.87
CA LEU A 38 -1.58 8.30 -6.17
C LEU A 38 -1.93 7.30 -7.30
N MET A 39 -2.13 6.03 -6.94
CA MET A 39 -2.63 4.93 -7.80
C MET A 39 -4.11 5.03 -8.17
N ASP A 40 -4.92 5.78 -7.41
CA ASP A 40 -6.33 6.02 -7.72
C ASP A 40 -6.49 7.20 -8.69
N ILE A 41 -5.48 8.07 -8.79
CA ILE A 41 -5.48 9.30 -9.60
C ILE A 41 -4.76 9.08 -10.94
N ILE A 42 -3.65 8.38 -10.92
CA ILE A 42 -2.91 7.96 -12.11
C ILE A 42 -3.45 6.57 -12.41
N GLU A 43 -4.07 6.34 -13.57
CA GLU A 43 -4.77 5.11 -14.04
C GLU A 43 -3.91 3.81 -14.04
N ALA A 44 -3.24 3.52 -12.94
CA ALA A 44 -2.18 2.55 -12.78
C ALA A 44 -2.47 1.64 -11.57
N THR A 45 -3.76 1.40 -11.29
CA THR A 45 -4.23 0.39 -10.34
C THR A 45 -3.74 -1.03 -10.71
N TRP A 46 -3.21 -1.21 -11.93
CA TRP A 46 -2.81 -2.49 -12.52
C TRP A 46 -1.30 -2.80 -12.52
N LEU A 47 -0.44 -2.00 -11.87
CA LEU A 47 1.02 -2.22 -11.93
C LEU A 47 1.55 -3.35 -11.04
N ALA A 48 0.75 -3.86 -10.11
CA ALA A 48 1.10 -5.06 -9.36
C ALA A 48 0.24 -6.25 -9.77
N PRO A 49 0.81 -7.47 -9.73
CA PRO A 49 0.07 -8.68 -10.08
C PRO A 49 -1.22 -8.78 -9.25
N PRO A 50 -2.30 -9.29 -9.86
CA PRO A 50 -3.56 -9.48 -9.16
C PRO A 50 -3.35 -10.32 -7.91
N LEU A 51 -4.07 -9.96 -6.84
CA LEU A 51 -4.03 -10.70 -5.58
C LEU A 51 -4.90 -11.94 -5.73
N ASP A 52 -4.29 -13.03 -6.18
CA ASP A 52 -4.98 -14.31 -6.39
C ASP A 52 -5.22 -15.08 -5.07
N GLN A 53 -4.67 -14.60 -3.96
CA GLN A 53 -4.72 -15.25 -2.65
C GLN A 53 -5.00 -14.27 -1.51
N LEU A 54 -5.63 -14.79 -0.45
CA LEU A 54 -5.83 -14.09 0.82
C LEU A 54 -4.46 -13.75 1.44
N LEU A 55 -4.10 -12.48 1.41
CA LEU A 55 -2.84 -11.98 1.96
C LEU A 55 -2.91 -11.84 3.48
N SER A 56 -1.78 -12.11 4.16
CA SER A 56 -1.61 -11.61 5.52
C SER A 56 -1.54 -10.08 5.51
N HIS A 57 -1.79 -9.45 6.65
CA HIS A 57 -1.63 -7.99 6.77
C HIS A 57 -0.21 -7.53 6.42
N ALA A 58 0.82 -8.32 6.77
CA ALA A 58 2.20 -8.01 6.43
C ALA A 58 2.46 -8.07 4.92
N ASP A 59 1.90 -9.07 4.24
CA ASP A 59 2.03 -9.21 2.79
C ASP A 59 1.30 -8.09 2.06
N LEU A 60 0.14 -7.67 2.57
CA LEU A 60 -0.63 -6.56 2.03
C LEU A 60 0.14 -5.23 2.19
N VAL A 61 0.76 -4.99 3.35
CA VAL A 61 1.66 -3.84 3.56
C VAL A 61 2.87 -3.89 2.62
N ALA A 62 3.48 -5.07 2.43
CA ALA A 62 4.60 -5.23 1.52
C ALA A 62 4.19 -4.93 0.07
N PHE A 63 3.01 -5.42 -0.35
CA PHE A 63 2.42 -5.16 -1.66
C PHE A 63 2.14 -3.66 -1.87
N CYS A 64 1.45 -3.01 -0.93
CA CYS A 64 1.23 -1.56 -0.95
C CYS A 64 2.58 -0.80 -1.02
N THR A 65 3.60 -1.23 -0.27
CA THR A 65 4.93 -0.61 -0.28
C THR A 65 5.60 -0.72 -1.65
N GLN A 66 5.50 -1.88 -2.30
CA GLN A 66 6.03 -2.09 -3.65
C GLN A 66 5.34 -1.18 -4.66
N GLN A 67 4.02 -1.04 -4.56
CA GLN A 67 3.25 -0.12 -5.39
C GLN A 67 3.71 1.34 -5.19
N LEU A 68 3.83 1.78 -3.94
CA LEU A 68 4.27 3.14 -3.59
C LEU A 68 5.65 3.48 -4.14
N LEU A 69 6.56 2.49 -4.14
CA LEU A 69 7.92 2.69 -4.61
C LEU A 69 8.04 2.70 -6.14
N LYS A 70 6.96 2.31 -6.87
CA LYS A 70 6.92 2.00 -8.31
C LYS A 70 7.92 0.89 -8.68
N ARG A 71 7.58 0.00 -9.62
CA ARG A 71 8.60 -0.93 -10.11
C ARG A 71 9.59 -0.14 -10.97
N PRO A 72 10.91 -0.36 -10.81
CA PRO A 72 11.90 0.20 -11.74
C PRO A 72 11.73 -0.35 -13.17
N GLU A 73 10.94 -1.41 -13.34
CA GLU A 73 10.58 -2.04 -14.62
C GLU A 73 9.43 -1.31 -15.35
N ASP A 74 8.67 -0.47 -14.63
CA ASP A 74 7.55 0.34 -15.16
C ASP A 74 7.99 1.78 -15.52
N LEU A 75 9.30 2.04 -15.58
CA LEU A 75 9.93 3.33 -15.93
C LEU A 75 10.56 3.33 -17.32
#